data_AF-A0A1G2GZD2-F1
#
_entry.id   AF-A0A1G2GZD2-F1
#
_cell.length_a   1.000
_cell.length_b   1.000
_cell.length_c   1.000
_cell.angle_alpha   90.00
_cell.angle_beta   90.00
_cell.angle_gamma   90.00
#
_symmetry.space_group_name_H-M   'P 1'
#
loop_
_entity.id
_entity.type
_entity.pdbx_description
1 polymer ?
#
loop_
_entity_poly.entity_id
_entity_poly.type
_entity_poly.pdbx_seq_one_letter_code
_entity_poly.pdbx_strand_id
1 'polypeptide(L)'
;MRNVLRNISYVITSLCIPLLAYAAIDPSAVSNSITITAIFTRLTQVFNLIIPFLVLLATVIFLYGIVKYITAGGDEKKLEEAKSVIVWGVLALAVMLTAWGFVKVLIDAIFGTENLPPLPGPDLTPFL
;
A
#
# COMPACT_ATOMS: atom_id res chain seq x y z
N MET A 1 -28.85 24.29 2.40
CA MET A 1 -27.57 24.72 1.76
C MET A 1 -26.32 24.11 2.40
N ARG A 2 -26.27 23.88 3.72
CA ARG A 2 -25.12 23.27 4.43
C ARG A 2 -24.62 21.92 3.88
N ASN A 3 -25.49 21.09 3.30
CA ASN A 3 -25.11 19.76 2.82
C ASN A 3 -24.40 19.79 1.45
N VAL A 4 -24.66 20.80 0.62
CA VAL A 4 -24.06 20.95 -0.71
C VAL A 4 -22.60 21.43 -0.58
N LEU A 5 -22.34 22.34 0.35
CA LEU A 5 -20.98 22.78 0.70
C LEU A 5 -20.11 21.63 1.21
N ARG A 6 -20.70 20.70 1.96
CA ARG A 6 -20.00 19.53 2.48
C ARG A 6 -19.65 18.53 1.36
N ASN A 7 -20.54 18.31 0.39
CA ASN A 7 -20.25 17.45 -0.76
C ASN A 7 -19.18 18.03 -1.70
N ILE A 8 -19.17 19.35 -1.93
CA ILE A 8 -18.18 20.01 -2.79
C ILE A 8 -16.77 19.89 -2.18
N SER A 9 -16.65 20.00 -0.85
CA SER A 9 -15.37 19.81 -0.15
C SER A 9 -14.76 18.43 -0.40
N TYR A 10 -15.55 17.35 -0.29
CA TYR A 10 -15.07 15.98 -0.54
C TYR A 10 -14.65 15.74 -2.00
N VAL A 11 -15.32 16.38 -2.96
CA VAL A 11 -14.98 16.28 -4.39
C VAL A 11 -13.64 16.94 -4.68
N ILE A 12 -13.35 18.08 -4.05
CA ILE A 12 -12.07 18.80 -4.21
C ILE A 12 -10.91 17.97 -3.62
N THR A 13 -11.10 17.37 -2.45
CA THR A 13 -10.07 16.51 -1.85
C THR A 13 -9.79 15.28 -2.71
N SER A 14 -10.82 14.60 -3.23
CA SER A 14 -10.64 13.41 -4.09
C SER A 14 -9.93 13.71 -5.40
N LEU A 15 -10.12 14.90 -5.97
CA LEU A 15 -9.52 15.29 -7.25
C LEU A 15 -8.06 15.76 -7.09
N CYS A 16 -7.68 16.25 -5.91
CA CYS A 16 -6.34 16.75 -5.65
C CYS A 16 -5.31 15.65 -5.33
N ILE A 17 -5.75 14.50 -4.80
CA ILE A 17 -4.89 13.35 -4.47
C ILE A 17 -4.03 12.88 -5.68
N PRO A 18 -4.57 12.70 -6.90
CA PRO A 18 -3.75 12.31 -8.04
C PRO A 18 -2.75 13.41 -8.47
N LEU A 19 -3.00 14.68 -8.16
CA LEU A 19 -2.08 15.77 -8.47
C LEU A 19 -0.85 15.75 -7.55
N LEU A 20 -1.05 15.49 -6.25
CA LEU A 20 0.07 15.33 -5.31
C LEU A 20 0.88 14.06 -5.59
N ALA A 21 0.23 12.98 -6.00
CA ALA A 21 0.91 11.75 -6.42
C ALA A 21 1.82 11.98 -7.64
N TYR A 22 1.42 12.86 -8.57
CA TYR A 22 2.22 13.23 -9.74
C TYR A 22 3.40 14.14 -9.39
N ALA A 23 3.26 15.01 -8.39
CA ALA A 23 4.32 15.93 -7.95
C ALA A 23 5.42 15.26 -7.10
N ALA A 24 5.14 14.09 -6.53
CA ALA A 24 6.13 13.29 -5.78
C ALA A 24 7.10 12.50 -6.69
N ILE A 25 7.03 12.69 -8.01
CA ILE A 25 7.96 12.06 -8.96
C ILE A 25 9.17 12.99 -9.11
N ASP A 26 10.28 12.66 -8.46
CA ASP A 26 11.56 13.37 -8.64
C ASP A 26 11.99 13.38 -10.12
N PRO A 27 12.04 14.55 -10.79
CA PRO A 27 12.36 14.62 -12.22
C PRO A 27 13.82 14.24 -12.53
N SER A 28 14.70 14.21 -11.53
CA SER A 28 16.09 13.79 -11.64
C SER A 28 16.27 12.27 -11.83
N ALA A 29 15.23 11.46 -11.59
CA ALA A 29 15.26 10.02 -11.85
C ALA A 29 14.95 9.65 -13.32
N VAL A 30 14.67 10.64 -14.18
CA VAL A 30 14.41 10.42 -15.61
C VAL A 30 15.69 10.53 -16.42
N SER A 31 16.64 9.63 -16.18
CA SER A 31 17.75 9.40 -17.10
C SER A 31 17.21 8.59 -18.29
N ASN A 32 17.08 9.20 -19.48
CA ASN A 32 16.71 8.52 -20.73
C ASN A 32 17.88 7.66 -21.29
N SER A 33 18.58 6.94 -20.42
CA SER A 33 19.63 5.99 -20.78
C SER A 33 19.04 4.58 -20.73
N ILE A 34 18.96 3.89 -21.86
CA ILE A 34 18.49 2.49 -21.93
C ILE A 34 19.63 1.58 -21.45
N THR A 35 19.78 1.47 -20.13
CA THR A 35 20.68 0.51 -19.46
C THR A 35 19.82 -0.51 -18.74
N ILE A 36 20.28 -1.77 -18.59
CA ILE A 36 19.59 -2.81 -17.80
C ILE A 36 19.20 -2.26 -16.42
N THR A 37 20.12 -1.55 -15.77
CA THR A 37 19.89 -0.86 -14.50
C THR A 37 18.73 0.12 -14.56
N ALA A 38 18.57 0.88 -15.65
CA ALA A 38 17.49 1.85 -15.79
C ALA A 38 16.11 1.17 -15.87
N ILE A 39 16.02 0.01 -16.52
CA ILE A 39 14.76 -0.77 -16.58
C ILE A 39 14.36 -1.26 -15.19
N PHE A 40 15.31 -1.81 -14.43
CA PHE A 40 15.06 -2.22 -13.04
C PHE A 40 14.68 -1.04 -12.14
N THR A 41 15.37 0.10 -12.26
CA THR A 41 15.03 1.31 -11.48
C THR A 41 13.62 1.81 -11.79
N ARG A 42 13.22 1.86 -13.06
CA ARG A 42 11.85 2.24 -13.45
C ARG A 42 10.80 1.29 -12.90
N LEU A 43 11.09 0.00 -12.95
CA LEU A 43 10.21 -1.04 -12.43
C LEU A 43 10.03 -0.89 -10.91
N THR A 44 11.13 -0.70 -10.17
CA THR A 44 11.09 -0.48 -8.73
C THR A 44 10.35 0.80 -8.35
N GLN A 45 10.47 1.89 -9.12
CA GLN A 45 9.70 3.12 -8.87
C GLN A 45 8.18 2.89 -8.99
N VAL A 46 7.73 2.17 -10.02
CA VAL A 46 6.31 1.85 -10.20
C VAL A 46 5.80 0.96 -9.07
N PHE A 47 6.59 -0.04 -8.67
CA PHE A 47 6.22 -0.92 -7.56
C PHE A 47 6.18 -0.18 -6.21
N ASN A 48 7.15 0.70 -5.93
CA ASN A 48 7.17 1.47 -4.69
C ASN A 48 5.95 2.40 -4.54
N LEU A 49 5.33 2.83 -5.66
CA LEU A 49 4.10 3.61 -5.63
C LEU A 49 2.85 2.74 -5.48
N ILE A 50 2.80 1.59 -6.16
CA ILE A 50 1.60 0.72 -6.19
C ILE A 50 1.44 -0.12 -4.91
N ILE A 51 2.55 -0.56 -4.32
CA ILE A 51 2.56 -1.44 -3.14
C ILE A 51 1.85 -0.80 -1.93
N PRO A 52 2.16 0.45 -1.50
CA PRO A 52 1.45 1.05 -0.35
C PRO A 52 -0.04 1.21 -0.62
N PHE A 53 -0.43 1.49 -1.88
CA PHE A 53 -1.83 1.53 -2.27
C PHE A 53 -2.50 0.15 -2.15
N LEU A 54 -1.80 -0.91 -2.55
CA LEU A 54 -2.28 -2.28 -2.45
C LEU A 54 -2.42 -2.75 -0.99
N VAL A 55 -1.47 -2.38 -0.12
CA VAL A 55 -1.54 -2.64 1.33
C VAL A 55 -2.72 -1.92 1.97
N LEU A 56 -2.98 -0.68 1.55
CA LEU A 56 -4.13 0.09 2.00
C LEU A 56 -5.44 -0.57 1.57
N LEU A 57 -5.54 -1.00 0.31
CA LEU A 57 -6.71 -1.72 -0.19
C LEU A 57 -6.91 -3.08 0.52
N ALA A 58 -5.83 -3.84 0.74
CA ALA A 58 -5.86 -5.09 1.47
C ALA A 58 -6.37 -4.90 2.91
N THR A 59 -5.94 -3.82 3.57
CA THR A 59 -6.42 -3.45 4.91
C THR A 59 -7.93 -3.17 4.91
N VAL A 60 -8.44 -2.45 3.90
CA VAL A 60 -9.89 -2.18 3.77
C VAL A 60 -10.69 -3.47 3.59
N ILE A 61 -10.22 -4.40 2.74
CA ILE A 61 -10.88 -5.70 2.52
C ILE A 61 -10.85 -6.54 3.80
N PHE A 62 -9.72 -6.52 4.52
CA PHE A 62 -9.59 -7.21 5.81
C PHE A 62 -10.58 -6.67 6.84
N LEU A 63 -10.71 -5.34 6.97
CA LEU A 63 -11.72 -4.71 7.83
C LEU A 63 -13.15 -5.09 7.41
N TYR A 64 -13.45 -5.13 6.11
CA TYR A 64 -14.76 -5.56 5.62
C TYR A 64 -15.07 -7.02 6.01
N GLY A 65 -14.08 -7.91 5.95
CA GLY A 65 -14.21 -9.29 6.42
C GLY A 65 -14.55 -9.39 7.91
N ILE A 66 -13.91 -8.56 8.76
CA ILE A 66 -14.19 -8.48 10.20
C ILE A 66 -15.63 -8.00 10.44
N VAL A 67 -16.05 -6.93 9.76
CA VAL A 67 -17.42 -6.41 9.91
C VAL A 67 -18.46 -7.46 9.49
N LYS A 68 -18.21 -8.20 8.39
CA LYS A 68 -19.07 -9.31 7.94
C LYS A 68 -19.13 -10.44 8.98
N TYR A 69 -18.02 -10.72 9.67
CA TYR A 69 -17.98 -11.75 10.71
C TYR A 69 -18.79 -11.37 11.95
N ILE A 70 -18.66 -10.12 12.41
CA ILE A 70 -19.41 -9.63 13.58
C ILE A 70 -20.91 -9.55 13.28
N THR A 71 -21.29 -9.14 12.07
CA THR A 71 -22.70 -9.02 11.66
C THR A 71 -23.38 -10.36 11.32
N ALA A 72 -22.63 -11.46 11.21
CA ALA A 72 -23.19 -12.78 10.93
C ALA A 72 -24.04 -13.34 12.08
N GLY A 73 -23.87 -12.86 13.31
CA GLY A 73 -24.88 -12.97 14.39
C GLY A 73 -25.36 -14.37 14.79
N GLY A 74 -24.63 -15.44 14.45
CA GLY A 74 -25.01 -16.83 14.77
C GLY A 74 -25.56 -17.63 13.59
N ASP A 75 -25.68 -17.04 12.40
CA ASP A 75 -26.05 -17.75 11.17
C ASP A 75 -24.81 -18.53 10.66
N GLU A 76 -24.82 -19.85 10.85
CA GLU A 76 -23.66 -20.73 10.69
C GLU A 76 -23.03 -20.64 9.28
N LYS A 77 -23.86 -20.49 8.25
CA LYS A 77 -23.42 -20.30 6.85
C LYS A 77 -22.68 -18.98 6.65
N LYS A 78 -23.18 -17.89 7.21
CA LYS A 78 -22.56 -16.56 7.08
C LYS A 78 -21.27 -16.47 7.90
N LEU A 79 -21.21 -17.18 9.04
CA LEU A 79 -20.00 -17.29 9.84
C LEU A 79 -18.90 -18.04 9.10
N GLU A 80 -19.22 -19.15 8.44
CA GLU A 80 -18.24 -19.91 7.65
C GLU A 80 -17.68 -19.08 6.49
N GLU A 81 -18.56 -18.40 5.73
CA GLU A 81 -18.14 -17.49 4.67
C GLU A 81 -17.26 -16.35 5.19
N ALA A 82 -17.65 -15.71 6.30
CA ALA A 82 -16.92 -14.58 6.86
C ALA A 82 -15.53 -15.00 7.37
N LYS A 83 -15.43 -16.18 7.99
CA LYS A 83 -14.13 -16.76 8.41
C LYS A 83 -13.22 -16.99 7.22
N SER A 84 -13.74 -17.56 6.13
CA SER A 84 -12.96 -17.76 4.90
C SER A 84 -12.41 -16.43 4.38
N VAL A 85 -13.25 -15.40 4.27
CA VAL A 85 -12.83 -14.06 3.81
C VAL A 85 -11.76 -13.45 4.72
N ILE A 86 -11.89 -13.60 6.05
CA ILE A 86 -10.87 -13.11 7.00
C ILE A 86 -9.54 -13.85 6.80
N VAL A 87 -9.56 -15.18 6.69
CA VAL A 87 -8.34 -15.98 6.49
C VAL A 87 -7.62 -15.57 5.21
N TRP A 88 -8.36 -15.39 4.11
CA TRP A 88 -7.79 -14.89 2.85
C TRP A 88 -7.22 -13.48 2.98
N GLY A 89 -7.89 -12.58 3.71
CA GLY A 89 -7.41 -11.22 3.98
C GLY A 89 -6.13 -11.20 4.83
N VAL A 90 -6.09 -11.99 5.91
CA VAL A 90 -4.90 -12.13 6.78
C VAL A 90 -3.74 -12.73 6.00
N LEU A 91 -3.99 -13.76 5.18
CA LEU A 91 -2.96 -14.41 4.40
C LEU A 91 -2.33 -13.44 3.38
N ALA A 92 -3.14 -12.62 2.71
CA ALA A 92 -2.65 -11.58 1.80
C ALA A 92 -1.77 -10.54 2.52
N LEU A 93 -2.21 -10.04 3.68
CA LEU A 93 -1.43 -9.10 4.49
C LEU A 93 -0.14 -9.73 5.03
N ALA A 94 -0.22 -10.97 5.51
CA ALA A 94 0.92 -11.70 6.02
C ALA A 94 1.99 -11.90 4.95
N VAL A 95 1.61 -12.29 3.73
CA VAL A 95 2.56 -12.46 2.62
C VAL A 95 3.19 -11.12 2.22
N MET A 96 2.41 -10.04 2.13
CA MET A 96 2.94 -8.70 1.81
C MET A 96 3.95 -8.21 2.85
N LEU A 97 3.61 -8.31 4.13
CA LEU A 97 4.50 -7.89 5.23
C LEU A 97 5.72 -8.80 5.34
N THR A 98 5.54 -10.11 5.16
CA THR A 98 6.63 -11.08 5.24
C THR A 98 7.61 -10.89 4.09
N ALA A 99 7.16 -10.64 2.86
CA ALA A 99 8.08 -10.44 1.74
C ALA A 99 9.04 -9.26 1.99
N TRP A 100 8.52 -8.11 2.46
CA TRP A 100 9.36 -6.95 2.74
C TRP A 100 10.20 -7.13 4.02
N GLY A 101 9.59 -7.62 5.10
CA GLY A 101 10.29 -7.89 6.36
C GLY A 101 11.39 -8.94 6.22
N PHE A 102 11.15 -9.98 5.44
CA PHE A 102 12.12 -11.03 5.15
C PHE A 102 13.29 -10.51 4.32
N VAL A 103 13.03 -9.73 3.27
CA VAL A 103 14.10 -9.10 2.47
C VAL A 103 14.96 -8.19 3.34
N LYS A 104 14.35 -7.39 4.23
CA LYS A 104 15.07 -6.55 5.19
C LYS A 104 15.96 -7.39 6.10
N VAL A 105 15.42 -8.43 6.73
CA VAL A 105 16.17 -9.31 7.64
C VAL A 105 17.30 -10.01 6.90
N LEU A 106 17.08 -10.41 5.66
CA LEU A 106 18.09 -11.09 4.84
C LEU A 106 19.24 -10.15 4.45
N ILE A 107 18.93 -8.89 4.09
CA ILE A 107 19.95 -7.88 3.79
C ILE A 107 20.77 -7.55 5.03
N ASP A 108 20.10 -7.37 6.17
CA ASP A 108 20.77 -7.11 7.46
C ASP A 108 21.69 -8.27 7.87
N ALA A 109 21.19 -9.51 7.76
CA ALA A 109 21.94 -10.71 8.09
C ALA A 109 23.16 -10.96 7.20
N ILE A 110 23.12 -10.55 5.92
CA ILE A 110 24.20 -10.80 4.95
C ILE A 110 25.19 -9.63 4.86
N PHE A 111 24.70 -8.39 4.89
CA PHE A 111 25.50 -7.19 4.64
C PHE A 111 25.82 -6.39 5.89
N GLY A 112 25.28 -6.75 7.07
CA GLY A 112 25.56 -6.09 8.35
C GLY A 112 25.36 -4.57 8.32
N THR A 113 24.47 -4.09 7.44
CA THR A 113 24.32 -2.67 7.13
C THR A 113 23.11 -2.15 7.90
N GLU A 114 23.32 -1.19 8.80
CA GLU A 114 22.21 -0.53 9.52
C GLU A 114 21.35 0.38 8.63
N ASN A 115 21.74 0.52 7.35
CA ASN A 115 20.95 1.21 6.35
C ASN A 115 19.77 0.32 5.96
N LEU A 116 18.65 0.54 6.64
CA LEU A 116 17.38 -0.07 6.31
C LEU A 116 17.06 0.17 4.83
N PRO A 117 16.87 -0.88 4.01
CA PRO A 117 16.36 -0.69 2.66
C PRO A 117 15.05 0.11 2.77
N PRO A 118 14.87 1.16 1.96
CA PRO A 118 13.71 2.04 2.08
C PRO A 118 12.43 1.22 2.04
N LEU A 119 11.51 1.53 2.96
CA LEU A 119 10.14 1.05 2.89
C LEU A 119 9.57 1.42 1.52
N PRO A 120 8.93 0.48 0.79
CA PRO A 120 8.16 0.78 -0.40
C PRO A 120 7.09 1.82 -0.08
N GLY A 121 7.35 3.04 -0.51
CA GLY A 121 6.52 4.19 -0.24
C GLY A 121 7.19 5.47 -0.72
N PRO A 122 6.43 6.57 -0.83
CA PRO A 122 7.01 7.88 -1.07
C PRO A 122 7.97 8.24 0.06
N ASP A 123 9.13 8.79 -0.30
CA ASP A 123 10.08 9.30 0.68
C ASP A 123 9.44 10.48 1.42
N LEU A 124 9.28 10.34 2.74
CA LEU A 124 8.71 11.37 3.61
C LEU A 124 9.77 12.16 4.38
N THR A 125 11.06 11.83 4.20
CA THR A 125 12.17 12.59 4.80
C THR A 125 12.22 14.08 4.42
N PRO A 126 11.75 14.55 3.23
CA PRO A 126 11.73 15.99 2.96
C PRO A 126 10.57 16.75 3.65
N PHE A 127 9.66 16.05 4.34
CA PHE A 127 8.48 16.64 4.98
C PHE A 127 8.44 16.49 6.51
N LEU A 128 9.46 15.86 7.10
CA LEU A 128 9.69 15.71 8.55
C LEU A 128 10.92 16.54 8.96
#